data_AF-A0A382IY57-F1
#
_entry.id   AF-A0A382IY57-F1
#
_cell.length_a   1.000
_cell.length_b   1.000
_cell.length_c   1.000
_cell.angle_alpha   90.00
_cell.angle_beta   90.00
_cell.angle_gamma   90.00
#
_symmetry.space_group_name_H-M   'P 1'
#
loop_
_entity.id
_entity.type
_entity.pdbx_description
1 polymer ?
#
loop_
_entity_poly.entity_id
_entity_poly.type
_entity_poly.pdbx_seq_one_letter_code
_entity_poly.pdbx_strand_id
1 'polypeptide(L)'
;MFFDFLIVMGFWKIIKYEGHTVNCYFARERYRFQVPLILVGVIVFLLMSVDIIFAGFIQLDGIADVKTRFSRGCYTLSEVAEQARSKGIDTVIFGDQARDSLEYGVVPLERIIRKRNEKSSILAMGAPAYISEINDSDIQFEETLLISGAEVAPYYYWTGNIFKGNLIANNPEKHLFVVGLTTPEAYEQLPILDSNFSKRYLNRYQHNFGIFFVSFLLFFFAFLKGYKKKVTRLIAGIMFLFALNNLPFKSSPFSQYKGDLGIQPYQELIDYVNSNGGLVFWN
;
A
#
# COMPACT_ATOMS: atom_id res chain seq x y z
N MET A 1 -39.39 -21.94 -42.20
CA MET A 1 -38.51 -21.68 -43.35
C MET A 1 -37.97 -23.04 -43.79
N PHE A 2 -38.85 -23.91 -44.27
CA PHE A 2 -39.19 -24.24 -45.67
C PHE A 2 -38.05 -24.90 -46.47
N PHE A 3 -38.40 -26.07 -47.01
CA PHE A 3 -37.66 -27.11 -47.73
C PHE A 3 -37.22 -26.69 -49.14
N ASP A 4 -36.27 -27.45 -49.72
CA ASP A 4 -36.36 -28.22 -51.01
C ASP A 4 -34.92 -28.54 -51.53
N PHE A 5 -34.48 -29.79 -51.68
CA PHE A 5 -34.68 -30.80 -52.75
C PHE A 5 -34.32 -30.34 -54.19
N LEU A 6 -33.26 -30.90 -54.80
CA LEU A 6 -33.31 -31.48 -56.15
C LEU A 6 -32.07 -32.33 -56.53
N ILE A 7 -32.37 -33.47 -57.16
CA ILE A 7 -31.53 -34.46 -57.86
C ILE A 7 -31.27 -34.01 -59.31
N VAL A 8 -30.19 -34.48 -59.98
CA VAL A 8 -30.20 -35.06 -61.36
C VAL A 8 -28.83 -35.65 -61.76
N MET A 9 -28.88 -36.87 -62.32
CA MET A 9 -27.83 -37.68 -62.94
C MET A 9 -27.36 -37.17 -64.32
N GLY A 10 -26.15 -37.56 -64.75
CA GLY A 10 -25.70 -37.38 -66.15
C GLY A 10 -24.47 -38.21 -66.58
N PHE A 11 -24.74 -39.27 -67.34
CA PHE A 11 -23.96 -40.10 -68.29
C PHE A 11 -22.47 -39.82 -68.66
N TRP A 12 -21.67 -40.90 -68.57
CA TRP A 12 -20.85 -41.59 -69.60
C TRP A 12 -19.77 -40.85 -70.44
N LYS A 13 -18.49 -41.29 -70.33
CA LYS A 13 -17.64 -41.64 -71.50
C LYS A 13 -16.36 -42.41 -71.11
N ILE A 14 -16.12 -43.50 -71.82
CA ILE A 14 -14.87 -44.28 -71.87
C ILE A 14 -13.96 -43.66 -72.95
N ILE A 15 -12.68 -43.39 -72.65
CA ILE A 15 -11.60 -43.35 -73.65
C ILE A 15 -10.35 -44.00 -73.04
N LYS A 16 -9.80 -44.96 -73.78
CA LYS A 16 -8.53 -45.65 -73.55
C LYS A 16 -7.53 -45.11 -74.58
N TYR A 17 -6.32 -44.70 -74.19
CA TYR A 17 -5.13 -44.70 -75.07
C TYR A 17 -3.82 -44.60 -74.27
N GLU A 18 -2.81 -45.30 -74.77
CA GLU A 18 -1.48 -45.60 -74.19
C GLU A 18 -0.48 -44.43 -74.23
N GLY A 19 0.56 -44.53 -73.38
CA GLY A 19 1.94 -44.19 -73.74
C GLY A 19 2.49 -42.84 -73.27
N HIS A 20 3.33 -42.85 -72.22
CA HIS A 20 4.74 -42.40 -72.25
C HIS A 20 5.29 -42.16 -70.83
N THR A 21 6.47 -42.72 -70.60
CA THR A 21 7.31 -42.58 -69.42
C THR A 21 7.77 -41.14 -69.18
N VAL A 22 7.65 -40.64 -67.95
CA VAL A 22 8.48 -39.53 -67.45
C VAL A 22 8.93 -39.84 -66.02
N ASN A 23 10.25 -39.83 -65.83
CA ASN A 23 10.98 -39.97 -64.57
C ASN A 23 10.54 -38.91 -63.54
N CYS A 24 10.25 -39.33 -62.31
CA CYS A 24 10.13 -38.46 -61.14
C CYS A 24 10.80 -39.11 -59.91
N TYR A 25 12.06 -39.51 -60.06
CA TYR A 25 12.95 -39.78 -58.93
C TYR A 25 13.57 -38.46 -58.45
N PHE A 26 12.85 -37.56 -57.77
CA PHE A 26 13.51 -36.43 -57.07
C PHE A 26 12.65 -35.67 -56.02
N ALA A 27 11.64 -36.30 -55.40
CA ALA A 27 10.83 -35.63 -54.38
C ALA A 27 10.67 -36.38 -53.04
N ARG A 28 11.28 -37.57 -52.88
CA ARG A 28 10.99 -38.45 -51.73
C ARG A 28 11.97 -38.36 -50.56
N GLU A 29 13.16 -37.77 -50.74
CA GLU A 29 14.19 -37.77 -49.68
C GLU A 29 14.10 -36.60 -48.70
N ARG A 30 13.56 -35.44 -49.08
CA ARG A 30 13.44 -34.28 -48.16
C ARG A 30 12.43 -34.48 -47.03
N TYR A 31 11.33 -35.19 -47.29
CA TYR A 31 10.27 -35.39 -46.29
C TYR A 31 10.65 -36.38 -45.18
N ARG A 32 11.57 -37.32 -45.46
CA ARG A 32 11.92 -38.39 -44.52
C ARG A 32 12.86 -37.92 -43.38
N PHE A 33 13.62 -36.84 -43.59
CA PHE A 33 14.45 -36.19 -42.57
C PHE A 33 13.78 -35.02 -41.85
N GLN A 34 12.76 -34.38 -42.45
CA GLN A 34 12.01 -33.31 -41.79
C GLN A 34 11.07 -33.81 -40.69
N VAL A 35 10.43 -34.97 -40.88
CA VAL A 35 9.53 -35.56 -39.86
C VAL A 35 10.26 -35.93 -38.56
N PRO A 36 11.44 -36.57 -38.56
CA PRO A 36 12.22 -36.82 -37.35
C PRO A 36 12.68 -35.53 -36.65
N LEU A 37 13.08 -34.51 -37.41
CA LEU A 37 13.58 -33.24 -36.85
C LEU A 37 12.46 -32.43 -36.19
N ILE A 38 11.27 -32.43 -36.79
CA ILE A 38 10.09 -31.81 -36.17
C ILE A 38 9.67 -32.59 -34.92
N LEU A 39 9.68 -33.93 -34.96
CA LEU A 39 9.32 -34.75 -33.80
C LEU A 39 10.31 -34.55 -32.64
N VAL A 40 11.61 -34.51 -32.92
CA VAL A 40 12.65 -34.21 -31.93
C VAL A 40 12.51 -32.78 -31.41
N GLY A 41 12.25 -31.80 -32.29
CA GLY A 41 12.00 -30.42 -31.88
C GLY A 41 10.77 -30.26 -30.98
N VAL A 42 9.68 -30.99 -31.27
CA VAL A 42 8.48 -31.04 -30.43
C VAL A 42 8.74 -31.74 -29.11
N ILE A 43 9.50 -32.84 -29.09
CA ILE A 43 9.88 -33.55 -27.87
C ILE A 43 10.81 -32.68 -27.01
N VAL A 44 11.77 -31.97 -27.60
CA VAL A 44 12.64 -31.04 -26.89
C VAL A 44 11.84 -29.84 -26.39
N PHE A 45 10.91 -29.30 -27.18
CA PHE A 45 10.01 -28.22 -26.75
C PHE A 45 9.07 -28.65 -25.62
N LEU A 46 8.58 -29.89 -25.67
CA LEU A 46 7.76 -30.50 -24.60
C LEU A 46 8.60 -30.81 -23.36
N LEU A 47 9.84 -31.26 -23.49
CA LEU A 47 10.75 -31.53 -22.36
C LEU A 47 11.23 -30.22 -21.71
N MET A 48 11.52 -29.19 -22.51
CA MET A 48 11.87 -27.85 -22.02
C MET A 48 10.67 -27.12 -21.39
N SER A 49 9.44 -27.53 -21.70
CA SER A 49 8.24 -26.96 -21.07
C SER A 49 7.80 -27.70 -19.81
N VAL A 50 8.37 -28.87 -19.47
CA VAL A 50 8.12 -29.55 -18.19
C VAL A 50 8.80 -28.85 -17.01
N ASP A 51 9.88 -28.10 -17.24
CA ASP A 51 10.57 -27.34 -16.18
C ASP A 51 9.84 -26.05 -15.76
N ILE A 52 8.68 -25.76 -16.34
CA ILE A 52 7.85 -24.62 -15.96
C ILE A 52 6.57 -25.20 -15.37
N ILE A 53 6.22 -24.77 -14.16
CA ILE A 53 4.97 -25.07 -13.42
C ILE A 53 5.08 -26.27 -12.46
N PHE A 54 6.02 -26.21 -11.52
CA PHE A 54 5.73 -26.51 -10.12
C PHE A 54 6.60 -25.58 -9.27
N ALA A 55 6.15 -24.33 -9.09
CA ALA A 55 6.55 -23.60 -7.90
C ALA A 55 5.91 -24.35 -6.73
N GLY A 56 6.64 -25.29 -6.14
CA GLY A 56 6.19 -26.00 -4.95
C GLY A 56 5.96 -24.97 -3.85
N PHE A 57 4.72 -24.80 -3.42
CA PHE A 57 4.44 -24.01 -2.23
C PHE A 57 4.92 -24.81 -1.01
N ILE A 58 5.73 -24.17 -0.17
CA ILE A 58 6.12 -24.72 1.12
C ILE A 58 5.03 -24.30 2.11
N GLN A 59 4.49 -25.26 2.86
CA GLN A 59 3.61 -24.96 3.98
C GLN A 59 4.47 -24.56 5.18
N LEU A 60 4.15 -23.42 5.78
CA LEU A 60 4.82 -22.90 6.97
C LEU A 60 3.78 -22.75 8.09
N ASP A 61 4.13 -23.18 9.30
CA ASP A 61 3.32 -22.94 10.49
C ASP A 61 3.56 -21.51 10.98
N GLY A 62 2.63 -20.62 10.65
CA GLY A 62 2.73 -19.19 10.92
C GLY A 62 1.80 -18.69 12.02
N ILE A 63 2.25 -17.70 12.78
CA ILE A 63 1.41 -16.84 13.62
C ILE A 63 1.45 -15.41 13.08
N ALA A 64 0.31 -14.73 13.16
CA ALA A 64 0.17 -13.36 12.66
C ALA A 64 -0.41 -12.44 13.73
N ASP A 65 -0.26 -11.15 13.48
CA ASP A 65 -0.70 -10.07 14.36
C ASP A 65 -0.07 -10.11 15.76
N VAL A 66 1.21 -10.49 15.83
CA VAL A 66 1.92 -10.58 17.10
C VAL A 66 2.38 -9.19 17.55
N LYS A 67 2.00 -8.80 18.77
CA LYS A 67 2.42 -7.53 19.38
C LYS A 67 3.73 -7.68 20.14
N THR A 68 4.56 -6.66 20.09
CA THR A 68 5.81 -6.56 20.86
C THR A 68 5.78 -5.32 21.74
N ARG A 69 6.89 -5.06 22.45
CA ARG A 69 7.11 -3.83 23.21
C ARG A 69 7.03 -2.56 22.34
N PHE A 70 7.08 -2.71 21.00
CA PHE A 70 6.86 -1.59 20.09
C PHE A 70 5.41 -1.07 20.11
N SER A 71 4.47 -1.77 20.74
CA SER A 71 3.14 -1.24 21.01
C SER A 71 2.60 -1.72 22.35
N ARG A 72 1.68 -2.69 22.35
CA ARG A 72 0.96 -3.19 23.52
C ARG A 72 1.49 -4.52 24.05
N GLY A 73 2.49 -5.12 23.38
CA GLY A 73 3.13 -6.35 23.82
C GLY A 73 4.15 -6.12 24.92
N CYS A 74 4.56 -7.20 25.60
CA CYS A 74 5.52 -7.14 26.71
C CYS A 74 6.93 -7.62 26.33
N TYR A 75 7.06 -8.31 25.19
CA TYR A 75 8.31 -8.94 24.75
C TYR A 75 9.00 -8.11 23.66
N THR A 76 10.32 -8.18 23.59
CA THR A 76 11.12 -7.70 22.46
C THR A 76 10.85 -8.55 21.21
N LEU A 77 11.26 -8.07 20.03
CA LEU A 77 11.15 -8.87 18.79
C LEU A 77 11.99 -10.16 18.90
N SER A 78 13.20 -10.06 19.46
CA SER A 78 14.09 -11.21 19.66
C SER A 78 13.53 -12.23 20.65
N GLU A 79 12.88 -11.79 21.74
CA GLU A 79 12.21 -12.71 22.69
C GLU A 79 11.00 -13.41 22.07
N VAL A 80 10.28 -12.74 21.17
CA VAL A 80 9.19 -13.38 20.40
C VAL A 80 9.77 -14.39 19.41
N ALA A 81 10.85 -14.04 18.70
CA ALA A 81 11.52 -14.94 17.76
C ALA A 81 12.08 -16.18 18.46
N GLU A 82 12.72 -16.02 19.63
CA GLU A 82 13.20 -17.14 20.44
C GLU A 82 12.06 -18.08 20.86
N GLN A 83 10.93 -17.51 21.28
CA GLN A 83 9.75 -18.28 21.65
C GLN A 83 9.15 -19.03 20.46
N ALA A 84 9.05 -18.38 19.29
CA ALA A 84 8.57 -19.00 18.06
C ALA A 84 9.46 -20.18 17.67
N ARG A 85 10.78 -19.97 17.61
CA ARG A 85 11.77 -21.04 17.38
C ARG A 85 11.61 -22.19 18.36
N SER A 86 11.50 -21.90 19.67
CA SER A 86 11.37 -22.93 20.71
C SER A 86 10.10 -23.78 20.58
N LYS A 87 9.07 -23.25 19.91
CA LYS A 87 7.78 -23.90 19.68
C LYS A 87 7.67 -24.54 18.30
N GLY A 88 8.71 -24.46 17.46
CA GLY A 88 8.69 -24.94 16.09
C GLY A 88 7.72 -24.16 15.20
N ILE A 89 7.55 -22.86 15.45
CA ILE A 89 6.78 -21.96 14.59
C ILE A 89 7.72 -21.43 13.51
N ASP A 90 7.37 -21.67 12.25
CA ASP A 90 8.22 -21.33 11.10
C ASP A 90 8.15 -19.85 10.73
N THR A 91 7.06 -19.15 11.06
CA THR A 91 6.86 -17.74 10.65
C THR A 91 6.13 -16.92 11.70
N VAL A 92 6.61 -15.69 11.91
CA VAL A 92 5.94 -14.68 12.75
C VAL A 92 5.69 -13.42 11.93
N ILE A 93 4.43 -13.00 11.83
CA ILE A 93 4.04 -11.70 11.28
C ILE A 93 3.70 -10.77 12.44
N PHE A 94 4.53 -9.75 12.63
CA PHE A 94 4.29 -8.74 13.66
C PHE A 94 3.12 -7.84 13.29
N GLY A 95 2.46 -7.28 14.30
CA GLY A 95 1.30 -6.41 14.14
C GLY A 95 1.28 -5.24 15.10
N ASP A 96 2.45 -4.70 15.45
CA ASP A 96 2.50 -3.56 16.35
C ASP A 96 1.73 -2.35 15.80
N GLN A 97 1.10 -1.58 16.68
CA GLN A 97 0.34 -0.41 16.22
C GLN A 97 1.28 0.61 15.61
N ALA A 98 1.02 1.03 14.37
CA ALA A 98 1.81 2.08 13.73
C ALA A 98 1.71 3.39 14.53
N ARG A 99 0.49 3.76 14.91
CA ARG A 99 0.19 4.88 15.81
C ARG A 99 -0.98 4.52 16.72
N ASP A 100 -0.80 4.69 18.02
CA ASP A 100 -1.86 4.61 19.03
C ASP A 100 -2.06 6.00 19.64
N SER A 101 -2.71 6.90 18.90
CA SER A 101 -2.96 8.25 19.38
C SER A 101 -4.29 8.83 18.91
N LEU A 102 -4.96 9.58 19.79
CA LEU A 102 -6.11 10.41 19.47
C LEU A 102 -5.79 11.87 19.81
N GLU A 103 -6.09 12.75 18.88
CA GLU A 103 -5.86 14.18 18.96
C GLU A 103 -7.18 14.94 18.79
N TYR A 104 -7.43 15.94 19.61
CA TYR A 104 -8.50 16.92 19.39
C TYR A 104 -7.94 18.33 19.47
N GLY A 105 -8.20 19.11 18.43
CA GLY A 105 -7.81 20.50 18.26
C GLY A 105 -9.00 21.44 18.24
N VAL A 106 -8.79 22.65 18.75
CA VAL A 106 -9.83 23.68 18.82
C VAL A 106 -9.88 24.45 17.51
N VAL A 107 -10.96 24.28 16.75
CA VAL A 107 -11.23 25.01 15.50
C VAL A 107 -11.32 26.52 15.78
N PRO A 108 -10.70 27.41 14.95
CA PRO A 108 -10.02 27.15 13.67
C PRO A 108 -8.48 27.04 13.79
N LEU A 109 -7.95 26.76 14.99
CA LEU A 109 -6.53 26.62 15.28
C LEU A 109 -6.20 25.18 15.70
N GLU A 110 -6.88 24.22 15.11
CA GLU A 110 -6.86 22.81 15.51
C GLU A 110 -5.48 22.13 15.42
N ARG A 111 -4.51 22.72 14.71
CA ARG A 111 -3.12 22.22 14.63
C ARG A 111 -2.15 22.98 15.52
N ILE A 112 -2.59 24.05 16.17
CA ILE A 112 -1.80 24.84 17.12
C ILE A 112 -2.27 24.56 18.55
N ILE A 113 -3.57 24.59 18.78
CA ILE A 113 -4.19 24.39 20.10
C ILE A 113 -4.90 23.04 20.08
N ARG A 114 -4.22 22.04 20.63
CA ARG A 114 -4.67 20.65 20.60
C ARG A 114 -4.24 19.86 21.82
N LYS A 115 -5.03 18.84 22.12
CA LYS A 115 -4.74 17.82 23.12
C LYS A 115 -4.56 16.48 22.42
N ARG A 116 -3.40 15.86 22.63
CA ARG A 116 -3.07 14.53 22.12
C ARG A 116 -2.96 13.56 23.28
N ASN A 117 -3.55 12.39 23.14
CA ASN A 117 -3.31 11.24 24.00
C ASN A 117 -2.62 10.19 23.14
N GLU A 118 -1.37 9.88 23.45
CA GLU A 118 -0.51 8.98 22.68
C GLU A 118 0.03 7.88 23.59
N LYS A 119 0.06 6.66 23.06
CA LYS A 119 0.61 5.47 23.69
C LYS A 119 1.80 4.95 22.87
N SER A 120 2.45 3.92 23.39
CA SER A 120 3.54 3.22 22.72
C SER A 120 3.09 2.68 21.35
N SER A 121 3.88 2.97 20.32
CA SER A 121 3.60 2.59 18.93
C SER A 121 4.90 2.62 18.11
N ILE A 122 4.90 2.01 16.92
CA ILE A 122 6.08 2.00 16.03
C ILE A 122 6.57 3.43 15.77
N LEU A 123 5.67 4.35 15.39
CA LEU A 123 6.04 5.74 15.09
C LEU A 123 6.34 6.60 16.32
N ALA A 124 5.93 6.17 17.52
CA ALA A 124 6.28 6.85 18.77
C ALA A 124 7.71 6.49 19.23
N MET A 125 8.15 5.25 18.99
CA MET A 125 9.51 4.79 19.28
C MET A 125 10.49 5.01 18.11
N GLY A 126 9.97 5.13 16.90
CA GLY A 126 10.72 5.34 15.67
C GLY A 126 10.74 4.11 14.77
N ALA A 127 10.30 4.28 13.53
CA ALA A 127 10.34 3.21 12.53
C ALA A 127 11.74 2.66 12.25
N PRO A 128 12.84 3.45 12.29
CA PRO A 128 14.19 2.92 12.12
C PRO A 128 14.55 1.85 13.16
N ALA A 129 14.19 2.07 14.42
CA ALA A 129 14.46 1.12 15.51
C ALA A 129 13.66 -0.17 15.36
N TYR A 130 12.39 -0.05 14.93
CA TYR A 130 11.52 -1.20 14.67
C TYR A 130 12.08 -2.09 13.56
N ILE A 131 12.45 -1.49 12.42
CA ILE A 131 12.98 -2.24 11.28
C ILE A 131 14.36 -2.81 11.56
N SER A 132 15.24 -2.07 12.25
CA SER A 132 16.54 -2.61 12.63
C SER A 132 16.42 -3.82 13.55
N GLU A 133 15.55 -3.77 14.57
CA GLU A 133 15.38 -4.89 15.51
C GLU A 133 14.76 -6.13 14.84
N ILE A 134 13.90 -5.96 13.82
CA ILE A 134 13.43 -7.07 12.98
C ILE A 134 14.59 -7.68 12.21
N ASN A 135 15.34 -6.87 11.46
CA ASN A 135 16.45 -7.37 10.63
C ASN A 135 17.53 -8.05 11.47
N ASP A 136 17.88 -7.46 12.62
CA ASP A 136 18.86 -8.02 13.55
C ASP A 136 18.37 -9.35 14.15
N SER A 137 17.06 -9.50 14.36
CA SER A 137 16.45 -10.76 14.85
C SER A 137 16.36 -11.81 13.74
N ASP A 138 16.05 -11.42 12.51
CA ASP A 138 15.95 -12.33 11.35
C ASP A 138 17.32 -12.98 11.05
N ILE A 139 18.41 -12.23 11.22
CA ILE A 139 19.78 -12.76 11.15
C ILE A 139 20.09 -13.74 12.30
N GLN A 140 19.55 -13.49 13.50
CA GLN A 140 19.83 -14.33 14.67
C GLN A 140 19.01 -15.63 14.71
N PHE A 141 17.84 -15.64 14.08
CA PHE A 141 16.88 -16.74 14.11
C PHE A 141 16.53 -17.18 12.70
N GLU A 142 17.54 -17.62 11.93
CA GLU A 142 17.40 -18.02 10.51
C GLU A 142 16.35 -19.13 10.28
N GLU A 143 16.01 -19.90 11.31
CA GLU A 143 14.98 -20.95 11.23
C GLU A 143 13.53 -20.43 11.33
N THR A 144 13.34 -19.17 11.75
CA THR A 144 12.02 -18.55 11.89
C THR A 144 11.93 -17.30 11.04
N LEU A 145 11.08 -17.31 10.01
CA LEU A 145 10.86 -16.17 9.15
C LEU A 145 10.14 -15.04 9.90
N LEU A 146 10.80 -13.89 10.04
CA LEU A 146 10.25 -12.72 10.73
C LEU A 146 9.75 -11.67 9.73
N ILE A 147 8.43 -11.48 9.68
CA ILE A 147 7.81 -10.55 8.74
C ILE A 147 7.34 -9.30 9.49
N SER A 148 7.81 -8.14 9.02
CA SER A 148 7.36 -6.84 9.51
C SER A 148 5.87 -6.63 9.25
N GLY A 149 5.18 -6.05 10.21
CA GLY A 149 3.79 -5.69 10.03
C GLY A 149 3.27 -4.77 11.11
N ALA A 150 2.17 -4.08 10.79
CA ALA A 150 1.59 -3.09 11.67
C ALA A 150 0.07 -3.07 11.59
N GLU A 151 -0.56 -2.86 12.74
CA GLU A 151 -1.93 -2.39 12.79
C GLU A 151 -1.98 -0.88 12.54
N VAL A 152 -2.79 -0.47 11.57
CA VAL A 152 -2.86 0.91 11.14
C VAL A 152 -4.32 1.37 11.13
N ALA A 153 -4.68 2.28 12.03
CA ALA A 153 -5.93 3.02 11.97
C ALA A 153 -5.76 4.25 11.06
N PRO A 154 -6.32 4.26 9.83
CA PRO A 154 -6.06 5.35 8.89
C PRO A 154 -6.80 6.64 9.29
N TYR A 155 -7.95 6.50 9.94
CA TYR A 155 -8.87 7.60 10.16
C TYR A 155 -9.82 7.37 11.33
N TYR A 156 -9.98 8.44 12.11
CA TYR A 156 -11.06 8.62 13.07
C TYR A 156 -11.63 10.03 12.87
N TYR A 157 -12.84 10.27 13.37
CA TYR A 157 -13.45 11.59 13.30
C TYR A 157 -14.24 11.93 14.55
N TRP A 158 -14.32 13.23 14.82
CA TRP A 158 -15.02 13.76 15.97
C TRP A 158 -16.46 14.11 15.64
N THR A 159 -17.37 13.73 16.53
CA THR A 159 -18.75 14.23 16.56
C THR A 159 -19.06 14.81 17.94
N GLY A 160 -20.12 15.62 18.02
CA GLY A 160 -20.49 16.32 19.24
C GLY A 160 -19.81 17.68 19.39
N ASN A 161 -19.75 18.18 20.63
CA ASN A 161 -19.25 19.50 20.95
C ASN A 161 -18.45 19.48 22.26
N ILE A 162 -17.21 19.96 22.21
CA ILE A 162 -16.31 20.03 23.36
C ILE A 162 -16.89 20.83 24.54
N PHE A 163 -17.61 21.92 24.29
CA PHE A 163 -18.19 22.77 25.32
C PHE A 163 -19.44 22.16 25.98
N LYS A 164 -20.05 21.16 25.33
CA LYS A 164 -21.20 20.41 25.88
C LYS A 164 -20.77 19.10 26.55
N GLY A 165 -19.48 18.76 26.52
CA GLY A 165 -18.96 17.52 27.11
C GLY A 165 -19.43 16.24 26.44
N ASN A 166 -19.94 16.30 25.19
CA ASN A 166 -20.45 15.15 24.45
C ASN A 166 -19.60 14.81 23.22
N LEU A 167 -18.30 15.07 23.30
CA LEU A 167 -17.35 14.80 22.23
C LEU A 167 -17.10 13.29 22.11
N ILE A 168 -17.22 12.73 20.90
CA ILE A 168 -17.07 11.30 20.63
C ILE A 168 -16.07 11.10 19.48
N ALA A 169 -15.09 10.24 19.68
CA ALA A 169 -14.20 9.74 18.63
C ALA A 169 -14.85 8.53 17.95
N ASN A 170 -15.10 8.64 16.65
CA ASN A 170 -15.70 7.57 15.85
C ASN A 170 -14.61 6.83 15.08
N ASN A 171 -14.77 5.51 14.97
CA ASN A 171 -13.84 4.60 14.31
C ASN A 171 -12.39 4.55 14.87
N PRO A 172 -12.13 4.80 16.18
CA PRO A 172 -10.75 4.73 16.69
C PRO A 172 -10.14 3.33 16.60
N GLU A 173 -10.97 2.28 16.60
CA GLU A 173 -10.55 0.87 16.55
C GLU A 173 -10.74 0.23 15.16
N LYS A 174 -10.92 1.02 14.10
CA LYS A 174 -10.98 0.46 12.73
C LYS A 174 -9.58 0.42 12.13
N HIS A 175 -8.90 -0.70 12.33
CA HIS A 175 -7.53 -0.91 11.88
C HIS A 175 -7.48 -1.75 10.60
N LEU A 176 -6.40 -1.55 9.84
CA LEU A 176 -5.98 -2.43 8.76
C LEU A 176 -4.66 -3.07 9.18
N PHE A 177 -4.51 -4.36 8.89
CA PHE A 177 -3.27 -5.08 9.12
C PHE A 177 -2.38 -4.98 7.89
N VAL A 178 -1.28 -4.25 8.02
CA VAL A 178 -0.29 -3.97 6.98
C VAL A 178 0.89 -4.91 7.16
N VAL A 179 1.32 -5.60 6.10
CA VAL A 179 2.38 -6.61 6.17
C VAL A 179 3.43 -6.34 5.10
N GLY A 180 4.71 -6.52 5.45
CA GLY A 180 5.82 -6.55 4.50
C GLY A 180 6.38 -5.19 4.10
N LEU A 181 6.12 -4.12 4.87
CA LEU A 181 6.87 -2.87 4.69
C LEU A 181 8.27 -3.03 5.32
N THR A 182 9.32 -2.93 4.50
CA THR A 182 10.70 -3.25 4.92
C THR A 182 11.58 -2.02 5.16
N THR A 183 11.11 -0.83 4.83
CA THR A 183 11.88 0.41 5.00
C THR A 183 11.27 1.29 6.08
N PRO A 184 12.08 1.96 6.92
CA PRO A 184 11.57 2.92 7.90
C PRO A 184 10.72 4.02 7.26
N GLU A 185 11.14 4.51 6.09
CA GLU A 185 10.45 5.56 5.35
C GLU A 185 9.01 5.18 4.97
N ALA A 186 8.76 3.89 4.72
CA ALA A 186 7.41 3.41 4.41
C ALA A 186 6.45 3.52 5.61
N TYR A 187 6.95 3.35 6.84
CA TYR A 187 6.13 3.57 8.05
C TYR A 187 5.95 5.07 8.31
N GLU A 188 7.04 5.82 8.21
CA GLU A 188 7.07 7.27 8.47
C GLU A 188 6.12 8.07 7.57
N GLN A 189 5.87 7.57 6.35
CA GLN A 189 5.03 8.21 5.35
C GLN A 189 3.63 7.57 5.21
N LEU A 190 3.22 6.72 6.15
CA LEU A 190 1.87 6.16 6.22
C LEU A 190 0.80 7.26 6.16
N PRO A 191 -0.26 7.13 5.34
CA PRO A 191 -1.27 8.16 5.12
C PRO A 191 -2.32 8.30 6.25
N ILE A 192 -1.86 8.26 7.49
CA ILE A 192 -2.69 8.31 8.69
C ILE A 192 -2.77 9.71 9.29
N LEU A 193 -3.83 9.95 10.08
CA LEU A 193 -3.93 11.14 10.92
C LEU A 193 -2.76 11.20 11.90
N ASP A 194 -2.30 12.42 12.22
CA ASP A 194 -1.29 12.69 13.25
C ASP A 194 0.03 11.92 13.08
N SER A 195 0.42 11.60 11.83
CA SER A 195 1.72 11.01 11.54
C SER A 195 2.84 12.05 11.50
N ASN A 196 4.04 11.57 11.18
CA ASN A 196 5.24 12.35 11.08
C ASN A 196 5.22 13.28 9.84
N PHE A 197 6.24 14.14 9.74
CA PHE A 197 6.33 15.12 8.67
C PHE A 197 6.33 14.44 7.29
N SER A 198 5.42 14.88 6.40
CA SER A 198 5.32 14.34 5.05
C SER A 198 5.11 15.44 4.01
N LYS A 199 5.72 15.25 2.83
CA LYS A 199 5.54 16.11 1.66
C LYS A 199 4.50 15.56 0.68
N ARG A 200 3.91 14.39 0.96
CA ARG A 200 3.06 13.66 0.01
C ARG A 200 1.87 14.48 -0.49
N TYR A 201 1.23 15.23 0.40
CA TYR A 201 0.09 16.09 0.06
C TYR A 201 0.44 17.58 0.00
N LEU A 202 1.73 17.91 -0.18
CA LEU A 202 2.21 19.30 -0.26
C LEU A 202 1.44 20.09 -1.33
N ASN A 203 1.28 19.52 -2.53
CA ASN A 203 0.58 20.16 -3.64
C ASN A 203 -0.88 20.50 -3.31
N ARG A 204 -1.52 19.72 -2.42
CA ARG A 204 -2.91 19.91 -2.00
C ARG A 204 -3.06 21.06 -1.00
N TYR A 205 -2.08 21.28 -0.14
CA TYR A 205 -2.17 22.24 0.97
C TYR A 205 -1.35 23.52 0.78
N GLN A 206 -0.39 23.53 -0.16
CA GLN A 206 0.49 24.67 -0.39
C GLN A 206 -0.27 25.96 -0.77
N HIS A 207 -1.41 25.84 -1.45
CA HIS A 207 -2.20 27.01 -1.86
C HIS A 207 -2.82 27.72 -0.65
N ASN A 208 -3.45 26.95 0.26
CA ASN A 208 -4.02 27.50 1.48
C ASN A 208 -2.95 28.14 2.36
N PHE A 209 -1.80 27.46 2.53
CA PHE A 209 -0.65 28.03 3.22
C PHE A 209 -0.18 29.34 2.58
N GLY A 210 0.00 29.34 1.26
CA GLY A 210 0.47 30.48 0.48
C GLY A 210 -0.42 31.71 0.62
N ILE A 211 -1.75 31.56 0.57
CA ILE A 211 -2.69 32.68 0.76
C ILE A 211 -2.49 33.35 2.12
N PHE A 212 -2.47 32.57 3.21
CA PHE A 212 -2.28 33.12 4.55
C PHE A 212 -0.89 33.72 4.74
N PHE A 213 0.14 33.08 4.18
CA PHE A 213 1.52 33.55 4.29
C PHE A 213 1.76 34.84 3.51
N VAL A 214 1.26 34.95 2.27
CA VAL A 214 1.32 36.19 1.49
C VAL A 214 0.53 37.30 2.17
N SER A 215 -0.66 37.00 2.68
CA SER A 215 -1.46 37.96 3.45
C SER A 215 -0.70 38.44 4.69
N PHE A 216 -0.06 37.53 5.42
CA PHE A 216 0.82 37.88 6.54
C PHE A 216 1.92 38.84 6.11
N LEU A 217 2.65 38.56 5.03
CA LEU A 217 3.72 39.43 4.52
C LEU A 217 3.20 40.83 4.13
N LEU A 218 2.05 40.91 3.48
CA LEU A 218 1.43 42.18 3.09
C LEU A 218 1.09 43.05 4.32
N PHE A 219 0.43 42.47 5.33
CA PHE A 219 0.09 43.20 6.55
C PHE A 219 1.31 43.50 7.42
N PHE A 220 2.29 42.60 7.45
CA PHE A 220 3.57 42.83 8.13
C PHE A 220 4.32 44.00 7.49
N PHE A 221 4.39 44.06 6.17
CA PHE A 221 5.01 45.18 5.45
C PHE A 221 4.25 46.49 5.65
N ALA A 222 2.91 46.47 5.64
CA ALA A 222 2.10 47.64 5.96
C ALA A 222 2.33 48.15 7.39
N PHE A 223 2.52 47.24 8.34
CA PHE A 223 2.92 47.55 9.72
C PHE A 223 4.31 48.22 9.79
N LEU A 224 5.30 47.69 9.08
CA LEU A 224 6.65 48.27 9.00
C LEU A 224 6.66 49.68 8.40
N LYS A 225 5.83 49.93 7.38
CA LYS A 225 5.63 51.27 6.78
C LYS A 225 4.83 52.23 7.67
N GLY A 226 4.32 51.77 8.80
CA GLY A 226 3.63 52.62 9.77
C GLY A 226 2.14 52.88 9.50
N TYR A 227 1.54 52.20 8.52
CA TYR A 227 0.10 52.31 8.26
C TYR A 227 -0.71 51.67 9.41
N LYS A 228 -1.58 52.45 10.06
CA LYS A 228 -2.52 52.00 11.11
C LYS A 228 -1.92 50.91 12.03
N LYS A 229 -0.72 51.17 12.58
CA LYS A 229 0.18 50.17 13.22
C LYS A 229 -0.51 49.14 14.13
N LYS A 230 -1.48 49.57 14.95
CA LYS A 230 -2.19 48.66 15.88
C LYS A 230 -3.01 47.60 15.13
N VAL A 231 -3.74 48.02 14.09
CA VAL A 231 -4.64 47.15 13.30
C VAL A 231 -3.83 46.23 12.40
N THR A 232 -2.85 46.78 11.66
CA THR A 232 -2.01 45.99 10.76
C THR A 232 -1.20 44.93 11.50
N ARG A 233 -0.68 45.25 12.70
CA ARG A 233 -0.03 44.27 13.57
C ARG A 233 -0.97 43.14 14.01
N LEU A 234 -2.20 43.47 14.41
CA LEU A 234 -3.18 42.47 14.83
C LEU A 234 -3.53 41.52 13.68
N ILE A 235 -3.82 42.07 12.50
CA ILE A 235 -4.16 41.27 11.32
C ILE A 235 -2.97 40.41 10.88
N ALA A 236 -1.75 40.97 10.87
CA ALA A 236 -0.55 40.19 10.58
C ALA A 236 -0.39 39.01 11.55
N GLY A 237 -0.61 39.23 12.86
CA GLY A 237 -0.59 38.16 13.84
C GLY A 237 -1.62 37.06 13.56
N ILE A 238 -2.86 37.42 13.23
CA ILE A 238 -3.92 36.45 12.89
C ILE A 238 -3.57 35.67 11.61
N MET A 239 -3.09 36.35 10.57
CA MET A 239 -2.69 35.69 9.32
C MET A 239 -1.49 34.75 9.53
N PHE A 240 -0.56 35.13 10.38
CA PHE A 240 0.57 34.27 10.76
C PHE A 240 0.08 33.00 11.46
N LEU A 241 -0.85 33.11 12.42
CA LEU A 241 -1.45 31.95 13.08
C LEU A 241 -2.19 31.06 12.07
N PHE A 242 -2.93 31.62 11.12
CA PHE A 242 -3.57 30.81 10.07
C PHE A 242 -2.57 30.15 9.14
N ALA A 243 -1.45 30.80 8.82
CA ALA A 243 -0.38 30.20 8.03
C ALA A 243 0.25 29.01 8.78
N LEU A 244 0.53 29.14 10.08
CA LEU A 244 1.02 28.04 10.92
C LEU A 244 0.03 26.89 10.98
N ASN A 245 -1.26 27.18 11.20
CA ASN A 245 -2.30 26.15 11.23
C ASN A 245 -2.42 25.44 9.87
N ASN A 246 -2.07 26.10 8.76
CA ASN A 246 -2.18 25.54 7.41
C ASN A 246 -0.84 25.03 6.83
N LEU A 247 0.20 24.80 7.64
CA LEU A 247 1.46 24.23 7.16
C LEU A 247 1.21 22.98 6.30
N PRO A 248 1.78 22.90 5.08
CA PRO A 248 1.33 21.95 4.07
C PRO A 248 1.94 20.55 4.24
N PHE A 249 2.84 20.38 5.21
CA PHE A 249 3.50 19.13 5.50
C PHE A 249 2.58 18.24 6.33
N LYS A 250 1.83 17.37 5.63
CA LYS A 250 0.84 16.47 6.23
C LYS A 250 0.99 15.08 5.65
N SER A 251 0.88 14.10 6.53
CA SER A 251 0.82 12.68 6.19
C SER A 251 -0.53 12.24 5.68
N SER A 252 -1.63 12.93 6.02
CA SER A 252 -2.97 12.55 5.58
C SER A 252 -3.64 13.69 4.82
N PRO A 253 -4.41 13.38 3.75
CA PRO A 253 -5.22 14.37 3.05
C PRO A 253 -6.58 14.62 3.76
N PHE A 254 -6.87 13.86 4.81
CA PHE A 254 -8.16 13.88 5.49
C PHE A 254 -8.12 14.77 6.72
N SER A 255 -9.32 15.11 7.20
CA SER A 255 -9.50 15.91 8.41
C SER A 255 -10.54 15.24 9.28
N GLN A 256 -10.19 14.99 10.53
CA GLN A 256 -11.06 14.40 11.55
C GLN A 256 -12.28 15.27 11.92
N TYR A 257 -12.39 16.49 11.40
CA TYR A 257 -13.52 17.40 11.63
C TYR A 257 -14.57 17.34 10.50
N LYS A 258 -14.39 16.47 9.50
CA LYS A 258 -15.31 16.34 8.35
C LYS A 258 -16.40 15.28 8.52
N GLY A 259 -16.42 14.59 9.65
CA GLY A 259 -17.37 13.50 9.89
C GLY A 259 -16.98 12.22 9.16
N ASP A 260 -17.98 11.41 8.81
CA ASP A 260 -17.75 10.13 8.13
C ASP A 260 -17.34 10.34 6.66
N LEU A 261 -16.16 9.82 6.30
CA LEU A 261 -15.62 9.84 4.94
C LEU A 261 -15.76 8.47 4.24
N GLY A 262 -16.45 7.51 4.86
CA GLY A 262 -16.60 6.16 4.38
C GLY A 262 -15.26 5.47 4.19
N ILE A 263 -15.09 4.83 3.03
CA ILE A 263 -13.91 3.99 2.74
C ILE A 263 -12.67 4.78 2.29
N GLN A 264 -12.80 6.06 1.97
CA GLN A 264 -11.72 6.84 1.31
C GLN A 264 -10.39 6.81 2.07
N PRO A 265 -10.35 6.97 3.41
CA PRO A 265 -9.07 6.94 4.13
C PRO A 265 -8.43 5.56 4.17
N TYR A 266 -9.24 4.51 4.19
CA TYR A 266 -8.80 3.12 4.15
C TYR A 266 -8.24 2.79 2.77
N GLN A 267 -8.89 3.24 1.70
CA GLN A 267 -8.39 3.05 0.34
C GLN A 267 -7.06 3.78 0.11
N GLU A 268 -6.90 5.01 0.60
CA GLU A 268 -5.62 5.74 0.48
C GLU A 268 -4.47 4.99 1.18
N LEU A 269 -4.75 4.35 2.33
CA LEU A 269 -3.77 3.48 2.98
C LEU A 269 -3.46 2.24 2.14
N ILE A 270 -4.49 1.56 1.62
CA ILE A 270 -4.32 0.37 0.78
C ILE A 270 -3.47 0.70 -0.46
N ASP A 271 -3.81 1.78 -1.17
CA ASP A 271 -3.08 2.22 -2.36
C ASP A 271 -1.62 2.56 -2.02
N TYR A 272 -1.40 3.21 -0.88
CA TYR A 272 -0.06 3.49 -0.41
C TYR A 272 0.75 2.23 -0.15
N VAL A 273 0.22 1.30 0.63
CA VAL A 273 0.93 0.07 1.02
C VAL A 273 1.24 -0.76 -0.21
N ASN A 274 0.28 -0.94 -1.11
CA ASN A 274 0.47 -1.64 -2.38
C ASN A 274 1.57 -0.98 -3.23
N SER A 275 1.61 0.36 -3.28
CA SER A 275 2.67 1.09 -4.02
C SER A 275 4.07 0.93 -3.42
N ASN A 276 4.16 0.52 -2.14
CA ASN A 276 5.42 0.19 -1.46
C ASN A 276 5.67 -1.33 -1.37
N GLY A 277 4.90 -2.14 -2.12
CA GLY A 277 5.08 -3.59 -2.18
C GLY A 277 4.57 -4.37 -0.98
N GLY A 278 3.86 -3.73 -0.05
CA GLY A 278 3.25 -4.40 1.09
C GLY A 278 1.88 -5.01 0.79
N LEU A 279 1.36 -5.77 1.75
CA LEU A 279 0.03 -6.37 1.73
C LEU A 279 -0.86 -5.73 2.80
N VAL A 280 -2.17 -5.71 2.55
CA VAL A 280 -3.15 -5.16 3.50
C VAL A 280 -4.32 -6.12 3.70
N PHE A 281 -4.68 -6.33 4.95
CA PHE A 281 -5.81 -7.14 5.39
C PHE A 281 -6.72 -6.33 6.29
N TRP A 282 -8.02 -6.64 6.27
CA TRP A 282 -8.97 -6.11 7.26
C TRP A 282 -8.79 -6.86 8.58
N ASN A 283 -8.70 -6.12 9.69
CA ASN A 283 -8.65 -6.65 11.05
C ASN A 283 -9.93 -6.25 11.78
#